data_AF-A0A443S068-F1
#
_entry.id   AF-A0A443S068-F1
#
_cell.length_a   1.000
_cell.length_b   1.000
_cell.length_c   1.000
_cell.angle_alpha   90.00
_cell.angle_beta   90.00
_cell.angle_gamma   90.00
#
_symmetry.space_group_name_H-M   'P 1'
#
loop_
_entity.id
_entity.type
_entity.pdbx_description
1 polymer ?
#
loop_
_entity_poly.entity_id
_entity_poly.type
_entity_poly.pdbx_seq_one_letter_code
_entity_poly.pdbx_strand_id
1 'polypeptide(L)'
;MVTIGIDFGYSAVRVGIYNDFEEDEVPKAEVLPNDLGDRSTPTVIAIDDHTRLVGVDAITHSALCPHNAVYGIKRIIGRQELDNVFMEHKKRFPFESKVKNGRMMCSFTTSDGDAEERTFEELLAFIFHK
;
A
#
# COMPACT_ATOMS: atom_id res chain seq x y z
N MET A 1 23.03 -6.74 -15.72
CA MET A 1 22.53 -6.27 -14.41
C MET A 1 21.01 -6.22 -14.46
N VAL A 2 20.29 -6.85 -13.51
CA VAL A 2 18.81 -6.70 -13.47
C VAL A 2 18.52 -5.35 -12.83
N THR A 3 17.78 -4.50 -13.54
CA THR A 3 17.25 -3.26 -12.95
C THR A 3 15.76 -3.40 -12.73
N ILE A 4 15.29 -3.07 -11.52
CA ILE A 4 13.87 -3.02 -11.19
C ILE A 4 13.40 -1.57 -11.22
N GLY A 5 12.37 -1.30 -12.02
CA GLY A 5 11.62 -0.05 -11.99
C GLY A 5 10.30 -0.25 -11.26
N ILE A 6 9.99 0.63 -10.31
CA ILE A 6 8.71 0.60 -9.59
C ILE A 6 7.95 1.88 -9.88
N ASP A 7 6.82 1.77 -10.58
CA ASP A 7 5.86 2.86 -10.69
C ASP A 7 4.92 2.81 -9.48
N PHE A 8 5.23 3.63 -8.47
CA PHE A 8 4.36 3.80 -7.31
C PHE A 8 3.27 4.82 -7.62
N GLY A 9 2.21 4.36 -8.29
CA GLY A 9 1.03 5.15 -8.63
C GLY A 9 0.13 5.47 -7.42
N TYR A 10 -0.91 6.27 -7.65
CA TYR A 10 -1.87 6.63 -6.59
C TYR A 10 -2.82 5.48 -6.23
N SER A 11 -3.33 4.75 -7.24
CA SER A 11 -4.30 3.67 -7.08
C SER A 11 -3.69 2.29 -7.24
N ALA A 12 -2.54 2.18 -7.90
CA ALA A 12 -1.88 0.93 -8.17
C ALA A 12 -0.37 1.12 -8.33
N VAL A 13 0.38 0.08 -8.00
CA VAL A 13 1.81 -0.07 -8.25
C VAL A 13 2.03 -1.02 -9.43
N ARG A 14 3.10 -0.79 -10.19
CA ARG A 14 3.58 -1.69 -11.24
C ARG A 14 5.07 -1.90 -11.08
N VAL A 15 5.53 -3.12 -11.37
CA VAL A 15 6.94 -3.48 -11.33
C VAL A 15 7.38 -3.83 -12.75
N GLY A 16 8.41 -3.14 -13.21
CA GLY A 16 9.09 -3.42 -14.46
C GLY A 16 10.48 -3.96 -14.20
N ILE A 17 10.94 -4.86 -15.06
CA ILE A 17 12.33 -5.30 -15.10
C ILE A 17 12.95 -4.86 -16.42
N TYR A 18 14.22 -4.50 -16.36
CA TYR A 18 15.06 -4.29 -17.52
C TYR A 18 16.29 -5.19 -17.40
N ASN A 19 16.45 -6.06 -18.39
CA ASN A 19 17.57 -7.00 -18.49
C ASN A 19 18.45 -6.61 -19.67
N ASP A 20 19.74 -6.44 -19.41
CA ASP A 20 20.78 -6.07 -20.38
C ASP A 20 21.88 -7.16 -20.49
N PHE A 21 21.57 -8.40 -20.08
CA PHE A 21 22.58 -9.46 -19.88
C PHE A 21 23.06 -10.16 -21.14
N GLU A 22 22.30 -10.11 -22.24
CA GLU A 22 22.64 -10.85 -23.44
C GLU A 22 23.15 -9.89 -24.52
N GLU A 23 24.45 -10.01 -24.85
CA GLU A 23 25.13 -9.18 -25.86
C GLU A 23 24.48 -9.25 -27.25
N ASP A 24 23.76 -10.35 -27.53
CA ASP A 24 23.11 -10.63 -28.82
C ASP A 24 21.59 -10.38 -28.82
N GLU A 25 20.98 -9.98 -27.70
CA GLU A 25 19.55 -9.61 -27.63
C GLU A 25 19.33 -8.11 -27.48
N VAL A 26 18.24 -7.59 -28.06
CA VAL A 26 17.82 -6.22 -27.82
C VAL A 26 17.33 -6.11 -26.38
N PRO A 27 17.92 -5.23 -25.53
CA PRO A 27 17.50 -5.08 -24.15
C PRO A 27 15.99 -4.80 -24.08
N LYS A 28 15.28 -5.57 -23.27
CA LYS A 28 13.82 -5.52 -23.21
C LYS A 28 13.36 -5.14 -21.81
N ALA A 29 12.50 -4.11 -21.77
CA ALA A 29 11.73 -3.79 -20.58
C ALA A 29 10.43 -4.61 -20.57
N GLU A 30 10.12 -5.23 -19.43
CA GLU A 30 8.86 -5.94 -19.23
C GLU A 30 8.20 -5.55 -17.91
N VAL A 31 6.89 -5.31 -17.93
CA VAL A 31 6.06 -5.18 -16.73
C VAL A 31 5.63 -6.55 -16.26
N LEU A 32 5.97 -6.88 -15.01
CA LEU A 32 5.69 -8.19 -14.42
C LEU A 32 4.23 -8.29 -13.96
N PRO A 33 3.58 -9.46 -14.16
CA PRO A 33 2.30 -9.76 -13.52
C PRO A 33 2.49 -10.06 -12.02
N ASN A 34 1.46 -9.79 -11.22
CA ASN A 34 1.35 -10.25 -9.84
C ASN A 34 0.92 -11.73 -9.78
N ASP A 35 0.72 -12.25 -8.57
CA ASP A 35 0.27 -13.60 -8.27
C ASP A 35 -1.10 -13.97 -8.88
N LEU A 36 -1.94 -12.98 -9.19
CA LEU A 36 -3.22 -13.16 -9.89
C LEU A 36 -3.11 -13.03 -11.41
N GLY A 37 -1.92 -12.76 -11.95
CA GLY A 37 -1.69 -12.56 -13.39
C GLY A 37 -1.86 -11.11 -13.86
N ASP A 38 -2.25 -10.19 -12.99
CA ASP A 38 -2.45 -8.78 -13.33
C ASP A 38 -1.13 -8.00 -13.31
N ARG A 39 -0.88 -7.17 -14.33
CA ARG A 39 0.33 -6.31 -14.40
C ARG A 39 0.21 -5.02 -13.58
N SER A 40 -0.64 -5.02 -12.56
CA SER A 40 -0.98 -3.85 -11.75
C SER A 40 -1.54 -4.30 -10.41
N THR A 41 -0.93 -3.87 -9.31
CA THR A 41 -1.37 -4.23 -7.95
C THR A 41 -1.98 -3.02 -7.26
N PRO A 42 -3.24 -3.05 -6.79
CA PRO A 42 -3.84 -1.92 -6.10
C PRO A 42 -3.05 -1.50 -4.85
N THR A 43 -2.93 -0.19 -4.60
CA THR A 43 -2.28 0.36 -3.40
C THR A 43 -3.27 0.47 -2.25
N VAL A 44 -3.87 -0.67 -1.90
CA VAL A 44 -4.80 -0.83 -0.77
C VAL A 44 -4.17 -1.80 0.20
N ILE A 45 -4.17 -1.44 1.48
CA ILE A 45 -3.60 -2.23 2.56
C ILE A 45 -4.69 -2.46 3.58
N ALA A 46 -4.83 -3.69 4.08
CA ALA A 46 -5.69 -3.98 5.21
C ALA A 46 -4.95 -4.84 6.23
N ILE A 47 -5.39 -4.76 7.48
CA ILE A 47 -4.92 -5.64 8.55
C ILE A 47 -6.13 -6.40 9.11
N ASP A 48 -6.00 -7.72 9.15
CA ASP A 48 -6.99 -8.66 9.65
C ASP A 48 -6.31 -9.59 10.66
N ASP A 49 -6.57 -9.40 11.96
CA ASP A 49 -5.96 -10.19 13.04
C ASP A 49 -4.45 -10.42 12.89
N HIS A 50 -3.69 -9.32 12.76
CA HIS A 50 -2.24 -9.28 12.51
C HIS A 50 -1.79 -9.83 11.15
N THR A 51 -2.71 -10.30 10.32
CA THR A 51 -2.46 -10.67 8.94
C THR A 51 -2.49 -9.43 8.07
N ARG A 52 -1.46 -9.27 7.23
CA ARG A 52 -1.31 -8.12 6.34
C ARG A 52 -1.83 -8.49 4.97
N LEU A 53 -2.84 -7.76 4.50
CA LEU A 53 -3.44 -7.92 3.19
C LEU A 53 -3.05 -6.72 2.32
N VAL A 54 -2.72 -6.96 1.05
CA VAL A 54 -2.36 -5.90 0.10
C VAL A 54 -2.98 -6.20 -1.26
N GLY A 55 -3.40 -5.15 -1.97
CA GLY A 55 -3.94 -5.27 -3.32
C GLY A 55 -5.39 -5.75 -3.31
N VAL A 56 -5.69 -6.73 -4.16
CA VAL A 56 -7.05 -7.25 -4.33
C VAL A 56 -7.59 -7.88 -3.05
N ASP A 57 -6.75 -8.56 -2.27
CA ASP A 57 -7.15 -9.15 -0.99
C ASP A 57 -7.61 -8.08 0.02
N ALA A 58 -6.88 -6.97 0.08
CA ALA A 58 -7.24 -5.83 0.93
C ALA A 58 -8.54 -5.16 0.47
N ILE A 59 -8.77 -5.08 -0.85
CA ILE A 59 -10.04 -4.57 -1.40
C ILE A 59 -11.19 -5.50 -1.00
N THR A 60 -11.03 -6.81 -1.14
CA THR A 60 -12.05 -7.78 -0.77
C THR A 60 -12.37 -7.69 0.73
N HIS A 61 -11.35 -7.65 1.58
CA HIS A 61 -11.52 -7.47 3.03
C HIS A 61 -12.21 -6.14 3.38
N SER A 62 -11.84 -5.04 2.72
CA SER A 62 -12.40 -3.71 2.98
C SER A 62 -13.91 -3.61 2.75
N ALA A 63 -14.50 -4.51 1.95
CA ALA A 63 -15.94 -4.57 1.78
C ALA A 63 -16.67 -5.00 3.06
N LEU A 64 -16.00 -5.76 3.94
CA LEU A 64 -16.52 -6.24 5.22
C LEU A 64 -16.05 -5.35 6.38
N CYS A 65 -14.76 -5.01 6.39
CA CYS A 65 -14.09 -4.28 7.48
C CYS A 65 -13.38 -3.03 6.94
N PRO A 66 -14.12 -1.99 6.51
CA PRO A 66 -13.55 -0.83 5.82
C PRO A 66 -12.65 0.04 6.71
N HIS A 67 -12.86 0.00 8.03
CA HIS A 67 -12.06 0.77 9.00
C HIS A 67 -10.63 0.22 9.16
N ASN A 68 -10.45 -1.06 8.85
CA ASN A 68 -9.15 -1.73 8.86
C ASN A 68 -8.46 -1.71 7.50
N ALA A 69 -8.89 -0.83 6.59
CA ALA A 69 -8.32 -0.69 5.26
C ALA A 69 -7.88 0.75 4.98
N VAL A 70 -6.68 0.90 4.42
CA VAL A 70 -6.11 2.18 3.99
C VAL A 70 -5.99 2.19 2.48
N TYR A 71 -6.62 3.19 1.86
CA TYR A 71 -6.53 3.46 0.44
C TYR A 71 -5.59 4.61 0.16
N GLY A 72 -4.92 4.56 -1.00
CA GLY A 72 -4.25 5.72 -1.57
C GLY A 72 -3.14 6.27 -0.69
N ILE A 73 -2.32 5.40 -0.10
CA ILE A 73 -1.29 5.79 0.88
C ILE A 73 -0.28 6.82 0.36
N LYS A 74 -0.06 6.87 -0.96
CA LYS A 74 0.71 7.92 -1.65
C LYS A 74 0.20 9.34 -1.34
N ARG A 75 -1.11 9.51 -1.09
CA ARG A 75 -1.67 10.81 -0.67
C ARG A 75 -1.35 11.17 0.76
N ILE A 76 -1.07 10.19 1.61
CA ILE A 76 -0.95 10.38 3.07
C ILE A 76 0.52 10.52 3.48
N ILE A 77 1.41 9.73 2.88
CA ILE A 77 2.81 9.67 3.30
C ILE A 77 3.50 11.05 3.26
N GLY A 78 4.28 11.34 4.30
CA GLY A 78 4.99 12.61 4.47
C GLY A 78 4.10 13.81 4.83
N ARG A 79 2.79 13.63 5.00
CA ARG A 79 1.87 14.69 5.47
C ARG A 79 1.75 14.73 6.98
N GLN A 80 1.24 15.85 7.47
CA GLN A 80 0.90 16.08 8.87
C GLN A 80 -0.61 15.91 9.10
N GLU A 81 -1.01 15.69 10.35
CA GLU A 81 -2.40 15.43 10.75
C GLU A 81 -3.39 16.54 10.35
N LEU A 82 -2.96 17.80 10.38
CA LEU A 82 -3.82 18.95 10.05
C LEU A 82 -3.72 19.38 8.58
N ASP A 83 -3.06 18.59 7.74
CA ASP A 83 -3.01 18.86 6.31
C ASP A 83 -4.40 18.68 5.67
N ASN A 84 -4.84 19.67 4.88
CA ASN A 84 -6.17 19.66 4.26
C ASN A 84 -6.39 18.42 3.36
N VAL A 85 -5.36 17.96 2.64
CA VAL A 85 -5.46 16.78 1.77
C VAL A 85 -5.64 15.52 2.61
N PHE A 86 -4.93 15.41 3.74
CA PHE A 86 -5.13 14.30 4.66
C PHE A 86 -6.54 14.31 5.28
N MET A 87 -7.00 15.47 5.74
CA MET A 87 -8.33 15.62 6.33
C MET A 87 -9.45 15.33 5.32
N GLU A 88 -9.30 15.75 4.07
CA GLU A 88 -10.22 15.36 2.99
C GLU A 88 -10.18 13.87 2.68
N HIS A 89 -9.01 13.25 2.76
CA HIS A 89 -8.85 11.81 2.55
C HIS A 89 -9.54 11.01 3.66
N LYS A 90 -9.39 11.41 4.93
CA LYS A 90 -10.11 10.81 6.08
C LYS A 90 -11.63 10.90 5.97
N LYS A 91 -12.17 11.95 5.34
CA LYS A 91 -13.62 12.05 5.09
C LYS A 91 -14.13 11.00 4.10
N ARG A 92 -13.27 10.50 3.22
CA ARG A 92 -13.64 9.54 2.17
C ARG A 92 -13.38 8.09 2.57
N PHE A 93 -12.38 7.85 3.42
CA PHE A 93 -11.95 6.51 3.80
C PHE A 93 -11.96 6.37 5.32
N PRO A 94 -12.73 5.41 5.87
CA PRO A 94 -13.07 5.37 7.29
C PRO A 94 -11.98 4.73 8.18
N PHE A 95 -10.70 4.96 7.89
CA PHE A 95 -9.61 4.47 8.74
C PHE A 95 -9.39 5.39 9.94
N GLU A 96 -9.05 4.82 11.08
CA GLU A 96 -8.72 5.57 12.28
C GLU A 96 -7.25 5.96 12.31
N SER A 97 -6.96 7.18 12.79
CA SER A 97 -5.60 7.68 12.90
C SER A 97 -5.39 8.57 14.10
N LYS A 98 -4.17 8.54 14.64
CA LYS A 98 -3.75 9.34 15.80
C LYS A 98 -2.28 9.72 15.70
N VAL A 99 -1.90 10.80 16.36
CA VAL A 99 -0.48 11.18 16.49
C VAL A 99 0.11 10.59 17.77
N LYS A 100 1.22 9.87 17.63
CA LYS A 100 1.99 9.28 18.74
C LYS A 100 3.45 9.61 18.55
N ASN A 101 4.10 10.21 19.55
CA ASN A 101 5.50 10.64 19.49
C ASN A 101 5.82 11.49 18.24
N GLY A 102 4.89 12.38 17.84
CA GLY A 102 5.05 13.24 16.68
C GLY A 102 4.88 12.56 15.31
N ARG A 103 4.48 11.28 15.28
CA ARG A 103 4.23 10.52 14.04
C ARG A 103 2.75 10.19 13.90
N MET A 104 2.25 10.30 12.68
CA MET A 104 0.88 9.95 12.34
C MET A 104 0.77 8.42 12.18
N MET A 105 -0.10 7.81 12.97
CA MET A 105 -0.33 6.37 13.01
C MET A 105 -1.74 6.08 12.49
N CYS A 106 -1.90 4.97 11.78
CA CYS A 106 -3.18 4.33 11.51
C CYS A 106 -3.43 3.26 12.57
N SER A 107 -4.68 3.13 13.02
CA SER A 107 -5.13 2.14 14.00
C SER A 107 -6.02 1.10 13.32
N PHE A 108 -5.77 -0.17 13.61
CA PHE A 108 -6.52 -1.32 13.10
C PHE A 108 -7.05 -2.12 14.28
N THR A 109 -8.35 -2.40 14.30
CA THR A 109 -8.99 -3.14 15.41
C THR A 109 -8.95 -4.63 15.11
N THR A 110 -8.41 -5.43 16.01
CA THR A 110 -8.38 -6.89 15.89
C THR A 110 -9.62 -7.53 16.51
N SER A 111 -9.89 -8.79 16.18
CA SER A 111 -11.09 -9.52 16.60
C SER A 111 -11.16 -9.77 18.11
N ASP A 112 -10.01 -9.76 18.80
CA ASP A 112 -9.88 -9.80 20.25
C ASP A 112 -10.13 -8.44 20.94
N GLY A 113 -10.35 -7.37 20.16
CA GLY A 113 -10.62 -6.01 20.64
C GLY A 113 -9.37 -5.17 20.90
N ASP A 114 -8.18 -5.71 20.63
CA ASP A 114 -6.95 -4.94 20.67
C ASP A 114 -6.82 -4.01 19.45
N ALA A 115 -5.87 -3.07 19.53
CA ALA A 115 -5.57 -2.13 18.46
C ALA A 115 -4.12 -2.31 17.99
N GLU A 116 -3.95 -2.68 16.73
CA GLU A 116 -2.66 -2.64 16.06
C GLU A 116 -2.43 -1.24 15.47
N GLU A 117 -1.31 -0.62 15.83
CA GLU A 117 -0.91 0.69 15.30
C GLU A 117 0.26 0.55 14.33
N ARG A 118 0.16 1.23 13.18
CA ARG A 118 1.24 1.33 12.19
C ARG A 118 1.38 2.76 11.69
N THR A 119 2.61 3.20 11.49
CA THR A 119 2.90 4.41 10.72
C THR A 119 2.49 4.21 9.25
N PHE A 120 2.23 5.30 8.52
CA PHE A 120 1.95 5.20 7.09
C PHE A 120 3.18 4.72 6.29
N GLU A 121 4.39 4.95 6.80
CA GLU A 121 5.64 4.44 6.24
C GLU A 121 5.76 2.91 6.40
N GLU A 122 5.40 2.36 7.56
CA GLU A 122 5.35 0.89 7.78
C GLU A 122 4.30 0.23 6.89
N LEU A 123 3.13 0.86 6.75
CA LEU A 123 2.09 0.39 5.84
C LEU A 123 2.57 0.42 4.38
N LEU A 124 3.25 1.49 3.97
CA LEU A 124 3.83 1.58 2.62
C LEU A 124 4.82 0.43 2.36
N ALA A 125 5.60 0.02 3.36
CA ALA A 125 6.53 -1.10 3.22
C ALA A 125 5.80 -2.41 2.84
N PHE A 126 4.54 -2.60 3.25
CA PHE A 126 3.77 -3.79 2.86
C PHE A 126 3.48 -3.83 1.36
N ILE A 127 3.34 -2.67 0.71
CA ILE A 127 3.16 -2.60 -0.76
C ILE A 127 4.44 -3.06 -1.47
N PHE A 128 5.61 -2.65 -0.98
CA PHE A 128 6.89 -2.99 -1.62
C PHE A 128 7.41 -4.40 -1.25
N HIS A 129 6.84 -5.03 -0.23
CA HIS A 129 7.17 -6.41 0.16
C HIS A 129 6.21 -7.47 -0.42
N LYS A 130 5.12 -7.06 -1.07
CA LYS A 130 4.23 -7.97 -1.81
C LYS A 130 4.84 -8.31 -3.16
#